data_AF-A0A9Q0I4Q1-F1
#
_entry.id   AF-A0A9Q0I4Q1-F1
#
_cell.length_a   1.000
_cell.length_b   1.000
_cell.length_c   1.000
_cell.angle_alpha   90.00
_cell.angle_beta   90.00
_cell.angle_gamma   90.00
#
_symmetry.space_group_name_H-M   'P 1'
#
loop_
_entity.id
_entity.type
_entity.pdbx_description
1 polymer ?
#
loop_
_entity_poly.entity_id
_entity_poly.type
_entity_poly.pdbx_seq_one_letter_code
_entity_poly.pdbx_strand_id
1 'polypeptide(L)'
;MALVGDDVTLSYDTKQLKNISEETVEWSRTDLKPDLVHLHDDRQTFYKLQNPAYRGRTVLSEEDLERGIISLRLSRVRLADEGNYTCLFPSVHNQYTVQLLV
;
A
#
# COMPACT_ATOMS: atom_id res chain seq x y z
N MET A 1 14.90 7.94 3.88
CA MET A 1 15.39 8.22 2.53
C MET A 1 15.66 6.87 1.89
N ALA A 2 14.91 6.54 0.86
CA ALA A 2 15.13 5.34 0.05
C ALA A 2 16.10 5.68 -1.07
N LEU A 3 16.83 4.71 -1.61
CA LEU A 3 17.62 4.92 -2.83
C LEU A 3 16.90 4.31 -4.04
N VAL A 4 17.20 4.83 -5.23
CA VAL A 4 16.73 4.23 -6.47
C VAL A 4 17.26 2.80 -6.58
N GLY A 5 16.35 1.86 -6.81
CA GLY A 5 16.63 0.42 -6.86
C GLY A 5 16.33 -0.33 -5.57
N ASP A 6 16.14 0.36 -4.44
CA ASP A 6 15.79 -0.27 -3.16
C ASP A 6 14.39 -0.87 -3.18
N ASP A 7 14.15 -1.75 -2.21
CA ASP A 7 12.79 -2.15 -1.82
C ASP A 7 12.43 -1.45 -0.52
N VAL A 8 11.25 -0.85 -0.48
CA VAL A 8 10.77 -0.08 0.68
C VAL A 8 9.46 -0.63 1.19
N THR A 9 9.19 -0.44 2.47
CA THR A 9 7.90 -0.78 3.08
C THR A 9 7.25 0.47 3.65
N LEU A 10 6.03 0.75 3.19
CA LEU A 10 5.15 1.76 3.78
C LEU A 10 4.21 1.04 4.73
N SER A 11 4.29 1.35 6.02
CA SER A 11 3.54 0.63 7.06
C SER A 11 2.65 1.56 7.86
N TYR A 12 1.45 1.07 8.18
CA TYR A 12 0.56 1.69 9.14
C TYR A 12 0.02 0.65 10.14
N ASP A 13 0.26 0.87 11.44
CA ASP A 13 -0.27 0.01 12.51
C ASP A 13 -1.63 0.53 12.97
N THR A 14 -2.67 -0.27 12.80
CA THR A 14 -4.04 0.10 13.19
C THR A 14 -4.21 0.23 14.71
N LYS A 15 -3.31 -0.36 15.50
CA LYS A 15 -3.27 -0.45 16.98
C LYS A 15 -4.50 -1.05 17.67
N GLN A 16 -5.66 -1.02 17.02
CA GLN A 16 -6.94 -1.39 17.59
C GLN A 16 -7.52 -2.67 16.99
N LEU A 17 -7.14 -3.01 15.77
CA LEU A 17 -7.67 -4.18 15.08
C LEU A 17 -6.67 -5.32 15.13
N LYS A 18 -7.21 -6.53 15.25
CA LYS A 18 -6.45 -7.77 15.15
C LYS A 18 -7.02 -8.55 13.98
N ASN A 19 -6.14 -9.12 13.17
CA ASN A 19 -6.49 -9.86 11.98
C ASN A 19 -7.43 -9.11 11.02
N ILE A 20 -6.82 -8.35 10.13
CA ILE A 20 -7.49 -7.62 9.04
C ILE A 20 -7.18 -8.26 7.69
N SER A 21 -6.84 -9.55 7.65
CA SER A 21 -6.44 -10.24 6.42
C SER A 21 -7.56 -10.35 5.37
N GLU A 22 -8.81 -10.39 5.83
CA GLU A 22 -10.02 -10.47 4.98
C GLU A 22 -10.61 -9.10 4.65
N GLU A 23 -10.04 -8.03 5.23
CA GLU A 23 -10.55 -6.67 5.07
C GLU A 23 -10.04 -6.03 3.77
N THR A 24 -10.80 -5.08 3.23
CA THR A 24 -10.35 -4.29 2.09
C THR A 24 -9.29 -3.27 2.52
N VAL A 25 -8.15 -3.24 1.83
CA VAL A 25 -7.09 -2.25 2.01
C VAL A 25 -6.74 -1.67 0.65
N GLU A 26 -6.86 -0.36 0.53
CA GLU A 26 -6.50 0.36 -0.69
C GLU A 26 -5.32 1.29 -0.43
N TRP A 27 -4.31 1.23 -1.29
CA TRP A 27 -3.25 2.24 -1.37
C TRP A 27 -3.41 3.03 -2.66
N SER A 28 -3.46 4.35 -2.54
CA SER A 28 -3.64 5.27 -3.66
C SER A 28 -2.70 6.47 -3.59
N ARG A 29 -2.52 7.12 -4.75
CA ARG A 29 -1.74 8.33 -4.95
C ARG A 29 -2.53 9.32 -5.77
N THR A 30 -2.90 10.44 -5.15
CA THR A 30 -3.79 11.44 -5.76
C THR A 30 -3.17 12.19 -6.95
N ASP A 31 -1.85 12.14 -7.10
CA ASP A 31 -1.11 12.74 -8.20
C ASP A 31 -0.98 11.83 -9.44
N LEU A 32 -1.53 10.61 -9.39
CA LEU A 32 -1.50 9.64 -10.48
C LEU A 32 -2.87 9.43 -11.14
N LYS A 33 -2.86 8.99 -12.40
CA LYS A 33 -4.04 8.50 -13.11
C LYS A 33 -3.71 7.20 -13.86
N PRO A 34 -4.35 6.05 -13.52
CA PRO A 34 -5.21 5.85 -12.35
C PRO A 34 -4.42 6.05 -11.04
N ASP A 35 -5.10 6.43 -9.97
CA ASP A 35 -4.51 6.71 -8.65
C ASP A 35 -4.21 5.45 -7.83
N LEU A 36 -4.87 4.33 -8.14
CA LEU A 36 -4.71 3.08 -7.42
C LEU A 36 -3.31 2.49 -7.53
N VAL A 37 -2.59 2.39 -6.42
CA VAL A 37 -1.26 1.77 -6.30
C VAL A 37 -1.38 0.28 -5.96
N HIS A 38 -2.26 -0.07 -5.02
CA HIS A 38 -2.50 -1.45 -4.61
C HIS A 38 -3.92 -1.60 -4.06
N LEU A 39 -4.60 -2.69 -4.40
CA LEU A 39 -5.88 -3.06 -3.81
C LEU A 39 -5.79 -4.50 -3.34
N HIS A 40 -6.08 -4.68 -2.07
CA HIS A 40 -6.32 -5.96 -1.43
C HIS A 40 -7.76 -6.00 -0.95
N ASP A 41 -8.46 -7.06 -1.30
CA ASP A 41 -9.84 -7.30 -0.88
C ASP A 41 -10.06 -8.79 -0.75
N ASP A 42 -10.52 -9.25 0.42
CA ASP A 42 -10.73 -10.65 0.75
C ASP A 42 -9.57 -11.58 0.32
N ARG A 43 -8.35 -11.24 0.78
CA ARG A 43 -7.09 -11.96 0.46
C ARG A 43 -6.71 -12.00 -1.02
N GLN A 44 -7.35 -11.19 -1.85
CA GLN A 44 -7.07 -11.13 -3.28
C GLN A 44 -6.47 -9.78 -3.67
N THR A 45 -5.45 -9.82 -4.53
CA THR A 45 -4.85 -8.62 -5.12
C THR A 45 -5.40 -8.36 -6.53
N PHE A 46 -5.91 -7.15 -6.76
CA PHE A 46 -6.56 -6.78 -8.02
C PHE A 46 -5.63 -6.04 -8.99
N TYR A 47 -4.67 -6.77 -9.58
CA TYR A 47 -3.64 -6.21 -10.47
C TYR A 47 -4.17 -5.46 -11.71
N LYS A 48 -5.35 -5.82 -12.23
CA LYS A 48 -5.93 -5.17 -13.43
C LYS A 48 -6.33 -3.72 -13.18
N LEU A 49 -6.67 -3.38 -11.94
CA LEU A 49 -7.11 -2.04 -11.54
C LEU A 49 -5.92 -1.14 -11.18
N GLN A 50 -4.80 -1.74 -10.74
CA GLN A 50 -3.60 -1.00 -10.36
C GLN A 50 -3.05 -0.15 -11.51
N ASN A 51 -2.47 0.99 -11.13
CA ASN A 51 -1.68 1.83 -12.00
C ASN A 51 -0.53 1.00 -12.62
N PRO A 52 -0.36 1.06 -13.96
CA PRO A 52 0.68 0.30 -14.65
C PRO A 52 2.10 0.49 -14.10
N ALA A 53 2.42 1.64 -13.51
CA ALA A 53 3.73 1.91 -12.91
C ALA A 53 4.03 1.06 -11.66
N TYR A 54 3.00 0.50 -11.03
CA TYR A 54 3.06 -0.25 -9.76
C TYR A 54 2.76 -1.74 -9.92
N ARG A 55 2.17 -2.15 -11.06
CA ARG A 55 1.84 -3.56 -11.32
C ARG A 55 3.06 -4.46 -11.18
N GLY A 56 2.90 -5.51 -10.37
CA GLY A 56 3.97 -6.49 -10.10
C GLY A 56 5.15 -5.93 -9.29
N ARG A 57 5.02 -4.70 -8.76
CA ARG A 57 6.02 -4.09 -7.87
C ARG A 57 5.54 -3.95 -6.45
N THR A 58 4.23 -4.06 -6.21
CA THR A 58 3.61 -3.88 -4.89
C THR A 58 3.07 -5.19 -4.34
N VAL A 59 3.28 -5.42 -3.04
CA VAL A 59 2.77 -6.58 -2.29
C VAL A 59 2.41 -6.13 -0.87
N LEU A 60 1.26 -6.57 -0.36
CA LEU A 60 0.93 -6.48 1.06
C LEU A 60 1.40 -7.74 1.80
N SER A 61 1.86 -7.58 3.04
CA SER A 61 2.25 -8.69 3.91
C SER A 61 1.01 -9.28 4.60
N GLU A 62 0.62 -10.51 4.25
CA GLU A 62 -0.51 -11.21 4.89
C GLU A 62 -0.26 -11.41 6.40
N GLU A 63 0.96 -11.75 6.80
CA GLU A 63 1.34 -11.91 8.22
C GLU A 63 1.15 -10.59 9.00
N ASP A 64 1.47 -9.45 8.38
CA ASP A 64 1.26 -8.16 9.02
C ASP A 64 -0.24 -7.85 9.14
N LEU A 65 -1.04 -8.19 8.11
CA LEU A 65 -2.50 -8.03 8.18
C LEU A 65 -3.12 -8.89 9.29
N GLU A 66 -2.66 -10.13 9.47
CA GLU A 66 -3.08 -10.99 10.59
C GLU A 66 -2.78 -10.34 11.96
N ARG A 67 -1.75 -9.50 12.02
CA ARG A 67 -1.34 -8.75 13.22
C ARG A 67 -1.96 -7.35 13.34
N GLY A 68 -2.80 -6.94 12.38
CA GLY A 68 -3.41 -5.60 12.38
C GLY A 68 -2.53 -4.49 11.83
N ILE A 69 -1.46 -4.85 11.10
CA ILE A 69 -0.49 -3.94 10.50
C ILE A 69 -0.68 -3.96 8.98
N ILE A 70 -0.82 -2.78 8.38
CA ILE A 70 -0.92 -2.63 6.94
C ILE A 70 0.45 -2.27 6.39
N SER A 71 1.16 -3.25 5.81
CA SER A 71 2.51 -3.05 5.27
C SER A 71 2.56 -3.27 3.77
N LEU A 72 2.71 -2.19 2.99
CA LEU A 72 2.89 -2.22 1.55
C LEU A 72 4.38 -2.22 1.21
N ARG A 73 4.87 -3.32 0.66
CA ARG A 73 6.20 -3.39 0.05
C ARG A 73 6.14 -2.90 -1.39
N LEU A 74 6.97 -1.92 -1.73
CA LEU A 74 7.22 -1.44 -3.09
C LEU A 74 8.65 -1.81 -3.50
N SER A 75 8.78 -2.56 -4.60
CA SER A 75 10.07 -3.04 -5.08
C SER A 75 10.69 -2.19 -6.18
N ARG A 76 12.03 -2.16 -6.20
CA ARG A 76 12.86 -1.44 -7.20
C ARG A 76 12.43 0.01 -7.35
N VAL A 77 12.45 0.76 -6.24
CA VAL A 77 12.03 2.17 -6.15
C VAL A 77 12.68 3.02 -7.24
N ARG A 78 11.90 3.94 -7.79
CA ARG A 78 12.26 4.89 -8.84
C ARG A 78 12.05 6.29 -8.29
N LEU A 79 12.74 7.28 -8.87
CA LEU A 79 12.55 8.68 -8.48
C LEU A 79 11.08 9.14 -8.61
N ALA A 80 10.36 8.65 -9.64
CA ALA A 80 8.94 8.93 -9.83
C ALA A 80 8.02 8.30 -8.76
N ASP A 81 8.52 7.35 -7.97
CA ASP A 81 7.77 6.77 -6.87
C ASP A 81 7.76 7.68 -5.63
N GLU A 82 8.58 8.74 -5.58
CA GLU A 82 8.47 9.77 -4.54
C GLU A 82 7.06 10.39 -4.53
N GLY A 83 6.51 10.59 -3.33
CA GLY A 83 5.20 11.20 -3.17
C GLY A 83 4.46 10.75 -1.91
N ASN A 84 3.21 11.19 -1.81
CA ASN A 84 2.32 10.88 -0.71
C ASN A 84 1.42 9.71 -1.08
N TYR A 85 1.52 8.63 -0.30
CA TYR A 85 0.71 7.43 -0.44
C TYR A 85 -0.38 7.43 0.60
N THR A 86 -1.63 7.29 0.19
CA THR A 86 -2.77 7.21 1.09
C THR A 86 -3.23 5.76 1.18
N CYS A 87 -3.22 5.22 2.39
CA CYS A 87 -3.87 3.98 2.74
C CYS A 87 -5.31 4.28 3.18
N LEU A 88 -6.29 3.75 2.47
CA LEU A 88 -7.70 3.75 2.84
C LEU A 88 -8.06 2.39 3.42
N PHE A 89 -8.71 2.42 4.58
CA PHE A 89 -9.16 1.23 5.28
C PHE A 89 -10.67 1.38 5.56
N PRO A 90 -11.53 0.91 4.62
CA PRO A 90 -12.96 1.26 4.60
C PRO A 90 -13.76 0.79 5.82
N SER A 91 -13.45 -0.38 6.39
CA SER A 91 -14.25 -0.97 7.47
C SER A 91 -14.31 -0.11 8.73
N VAL A 92 -13.31 0.75 8.96
CA VAL A 92 -13.29 1.72 10.07
C VAL A 92 -13.29 3.17 9.59
N HIS A 93 -13.59 3.41 8.31
CA HIS A 93 -13.67 4.74 7.71
C HIS A 93 -12.43 5.61 8.00
N ASN A 94 -11.24 4.98 7.94
CA ASN A 94 -10.00 5.64 8.30
C ASN A 94 -9.04 5.71 7.13
N GLN A 95 -8.17 6.71 7.16
CA GLN A 95 -7.18 6.94 6.12
C GLN A 95 -5.87 7.42 6.73
N TYR A 96 -4.76 6.96 6.16
CA TYR A 96 -3.43 7.31 6.64
C TYR A 96 -2.54 7.64 5.46
N THR A 97 -1.83 8.75 5.56
CA THR A 97 -0.91 9.19 4.50
C THR A 97 0.52 8.98 4.97
N VAL A 98 1.31 8.32 4.12
CA VAL A 98 2.74 8.09 4.32
C VAL A 98 3.49 8.74 3.16
N GLN A 99 4.51 9.54 3.47
CA GLN A 99 5.36 10.15 2.46
C GLN A 99 6.57 9.26 2.19
N LEU A 100 6.76 8.88 0.92
CA LEU A 100 7.99 8.25 0.45
C LEU A 100 8.92 9.33 -0.09
N LEU A 101 10.16 9.36 0.40
CA LEU A 101 11.24 10.22 -0.06
C LEU A 101 12.37 9.37 -0.64
N VAL A 102 12.78 9.66 -1.87
CA VAL A 102 13.76 8.90 -2.67
C VAL A 102 15.01 9.74 -2.95
#